data_AF-A0A6I3AEF7-F1
#
_entry.id   AF-A0A6I3AEF7-F1
#
_cell.length_a   1.000
_cell.length_b   1.000
_cell.length_c   1.000
_cell.angle_alpha   90.00
_cell.angle_beta   90.00
_cell.angle_gamma   90.00
#
_symmetry.space_group_name_H-M   'P 1'
#
loop_
_entity.id
_entity.type
_entity.pdbx_description
1 polymer ?
#
loop_
_entity_poly.entity_id
_entity_poly.type
_entity_poly.pdbx_seq_one_letter_code
_entity_poly.pdbx_strand_id
1 'polypeptide(L)'
;MQVSLLIWSITIALILGLILLDLVTASRKPHDVKFKEAIAWTSFYVGLSIAFGIWVWSYFGATSGTEFFAAYLVEYSLSIDNLFIFVIILAQFAVPSTYHQKVLLIGVLLALVFRAVFIAIGAAALASFSFTFVIFGAILIWTGIGLFKHWDEDP
;
A
#
# COMPACT_ATOMS: atom_id res chain seq x y z
N MET A 1 -14.38 -16.90 -17.90
CA MET A 1 -14.19 -15.71 -18.74
C MET A 1 -12.70 -15.45 -18.85
N GLN A 2 -12.09 -15.63 -20.03
CA GLN A 2 -10.69 -15.22 -20.24
C GLN A 2 -10.68 -13.72 -20.50
N VAL A 3 -10.29 -12.95 -19.48
CA VAL A 3 -10.01 -11.52 -19.65
C VAL A 3 -8.88 -11.40 -20.67
N SER A 4 -9.10 -10.63 -21.74
CA SER A 4 -8.13 -10.51 -22.84
C SER A 4 -6.76 -10.08 -22.32
N LEU A 5 -5.70 -10.70 -22.84
CA LEU A 5 -4.30 -10.34 -22.56
C LEU A 5 -4.06 -8.84 -22.76
N LEU A 6 -4.78 -8.20 -23.69
CA LEU A 6 -4.75 -6.75 -23.92
C LEU A 6 -5.24 -5.96 -22.70
N ILE A 7 -6.34 -6.37 -22.06
CA ILE A 7 -6.88 -5.67 -20.89
C ILE A 7 -5.89 -5.79 -19.72
N TRP A 8 -5.31 -6.97 -19.51
CA TRP A 8 -4.27 -7.18 -18.49
C TRP A 8 -3.03 -6.32 -18.76
N SER A 9 -2.58 -6.28 -20.01
CA SER A 9 -1.40 -5.49 -20.42
C SER A 9 -1.64 -3.99 -20.22
N ILE A 10 -2.82 -3.49 -20.60
CA ILE A 10 -3.20 -2.08 -20.44
C ILE A 10 -3.31 -1.72 -18.97
N THR A 11 -3.95 -2.57 -18.14
CA THR A 11 -4.10 -2.32 -16.71
C THR A 11 -2.74 -2.34 -15.99
N ILE A 12 -1.86 -3.31 -16.26
CA ILE A 12 -0.49 -3.31 -15.71
C ILE A 12 0.25 -2.04 -16.14
N ALA A 13 0.21 -1.70 -17.44
CA ALA A 13 0.93 -0.54 -17.94
C ALA A 13 0.42 0.77 -17.32
N LEU A 14 -0.88 0.89 -17.10
CA LEU A 14 -1.50 2.03 -16.45
C LEU A 14 -1.10 2.12 -14.96
N ILE A 15 -1.11 0.99 -14.23
CA ILE A 15 -0.66 0.94 -12.83
C ILE A 15 0.83 1.29 -12.72
N LEU A 16 1.69 0.67 -13.53
CA LEU A 16 3.12 0.96 -13.53
C LEU A 16 3.39 2.42 -13.91
N GLY A 17 2.66 2.95 -14.89
CA GLY A 17 2.75 4.36 -15.29
C GLY A 17 2.38 5.30 -14.15
N LEU A 18 1.28 5.04 -13.44
CA LEU A 18 0.86 5.82 -12.28
C LEU A 18 1.90 5.75 -11.15
N ILE A 19 2.44 4.57 -10.84
CA ILE A 19 3.48 4.41 -9.81
C ILE A 19 4.74 5.20 -10.19
N LEU A 20 5.18 5.11 -11.45
CA LEU A 20 6.34 5.86 -11.92
C LEU A 20 6.11 7.37 -11.88
N LEU A 21 4.91 7.83 -12.25
CA LEU A 21 4.54 9.25 -12.15
C LEU A 21 4.52 9.72 -10.71
N ASP A 22 3.97 8.94 -9.77
CA ASP A 22 3.97 9.26 -8.35
C ASP A 22 5.40 9.31 -7.80
N LEU A 23 6.25 8.34 -8.12
CA LEU A 23 7.67 8.34 -7.69
C LEU A 23 8.44 9.54 -8.25
N VAL A 24 8.24 9.89 -9.52
CA VAL A 24 8.91 11.03 -10.16
C VAL A 24 8.37 12.36 -9.61
N THR A 25 7.06 12.47 -9.42
CA THR A 25 6.41 13.68 -8.90
C THR A 25 6.79 13.91 -7.43
N ALA A 26 6.76 12.85 -6.61
CA ALA A 26 7.18 12.88 -5.22
C ALA A 26 8.68 13.14 -5.06
N SER A 27 9.51 12.78 -6.05
CA SER A 27 10.95 13.07 -6.05
C SER A 27 11.28 14.52 -6.45
N ARG A 28 10.45 15.16 -7.29
CA ARG A 28 10.82 16.41 -7.97
C ARG A 28 10.70 17.69 -7.14
N LYS A 29 9.86 17.75 -6.09
CA LYS A 29 9.75 18.95 -5.25
C LYS A 29 9.56 18.59 -3.78
N PRO A 30 10.56 18.83 -2.92
CA PRO A 30 10.35 18.88 -1.48
C PRO A 30 9.59 20.17 -1.17
N HIS A 31 8.27 20.05 -1.03
CA HIS A 31 7.41 21.15 -0.62
C HIS A 31 6.56 20.64 0.53
N ASP A 32 6.44 21.43 1.60
CA ASP A 32 5.51 21.11 2.67
C ASP A 32 4.09 21.10 2.10
N VAL A 33 3.56 19.90 1.87
CA VAL A 33 2.20 19.72 1.36
C VAL A 33 1.26 20.27 2.41
N LYS A 34 0.61 21.40 2.10
CA LYS A 34 -0.39 21.97 3.00
C LYS A 34 -1.55 20.99 3.12
N PHE A 35 -2.15 20.89 4.30
CA PHE A 35 -3.27 19.97 4.59
C PHE A 35 -4.40 20.02 3.54
N LYS A 36 -4.70 21.22 3.02
CA LYS A 36 -5.70 21.42 1.95
C LYS A 36 -5.30 20.78 0.61
N GLU A 37 -4.01 20.84 0.27
CA GLU A 37 -3.47 20.23 -0.94
C GLU A 37 -3.45 18.71 -0.82
N ALA A 38 -3.06 18.18 0.35
CA ALA A 38 -3.10 16.74 0.63
C ALA A 38 -4.52 16.17 0.48
N ILE A 39 -5.53 16.82 1.06
CA ILE A 39 -6.93 16.39 0.94
C ILE A 39 -7.40 16.43 -0.52
N ALA A 40 -7.01 17.45 -1.29
CA ALA A 40 -7.40 17.58 -2.69
C ALA A 40 -6.82 16.43 -3.52
N TRP A 41 -5.54 16.12 -3.35
CA TRP A 41 -4.89 14.98 -4.01
C TRP A 41 -5.53 13.65 -3.61
N THR A 42 -5.71 13.39 -2.31
CA THR A 42 -6.36 12.17 -1.83
C THR A 42 -7.77 12.02 -2.41
N SER A 43 -8.58 13.09 -2.39
CA SER A 43 -9.93 13.08 -2.92
C SER A 43 -9.96 12.83 -4.43
N PHE A 44 -8.98 13.37 -5.17
CA PHE A 44 -8.83 13.13 -6.60
C PHE A 44 -8.53 11.66 -6.90
N TYR A 45 -7.55 11.05 -6.22
CA TYR A 45 -7.20 9.63 -6.43
C TYR A 45 -8.30 8.66 -5.97
N VAL A 46 -8.98 8.96 -4.86
CA VAL A 46 -10.15 8.20 -4.41
C VAL A 46 -11.28 8.30 -5.44
N GLY A 47 -11.56 9.51 -5.95
CA GLY A 47 -12.55 9.73 -7.00
C GLY A 47 -12.24 8.99 -8.29
N LEU A 48 -10.97 8.97 -8.72
CA LEU A 48 -10.52 8.22 -9.88
C LEU A 48 -10.71 6.70 -9.68
N SER A 49 -10.41 6.19 -8.49
CA SER A 49 -10.59 4.78 -8.15
C SER A 49 -12.07 4.38 -8.13
N ILE A 50 -12.95 5.24 -7.59
CA ILE A 50 -14.39 5.02 -7.61
C ILE A 50 -14.93 5.04 -9.05
N ALA A 51 -14.50 6.01 -9.88
CA ALA A 51 -14.90 6.08 -11.27
C ALA A 51 -14.50 4.82 -12.05
N PHE A 52 -13.28 4.32 -11.83
CA PHE A 52 -12.83 3.06 -12.40
C PHE A 52 -13.64 1.87 -11.87
N GLY A 53 -13.95 1.81 -10.58
CA GLY A 53 -14.79 0.76 -9.99
C GLY A 53 -16.21 0.73 -10.54
N ILE A 54 -16.81 1.91 -10.78
CA ILE A 54 -18.13 2.03 -11.44
C ILE A 54 -18.06 1.53 -12.89
N TRP A 55 -16.97 1.85 -13.60
CA TRP A 55 -16.73 1.33 -14.95
C TRP A 55 -16.60 -0.20 -14.94
N VAL A 56 -15.87 -0.77 -13.99
CA VAL A 56 -15.73 -2.23 -13.81
C VAL A 56 -17.10 -2.87 -13.51
N TRP A 57 -17.87 -2.30 -12.59
CA TRP A 57 -19.23 -2.78 -12.28
C TRP A 57 -20.12 -2.78 -13.53
N SER A 58 -20.09 -1.69 -14.29
CA SER A 58 -20.95 -1.52 -15.48
C SER A 58 -20.57 -2.48 -16.62
N TYR A 59 -19.28 -2.74 -16.84
CA TYR A 59 -18.80 -3.52 -17.98
C TYR A 59 -18.59 -5.01 -17.68
N PHE A 60 -18.15 -5.35 -16.46
CA PHE A 60 -17.83 -6.72 -16.03
C PHE A 60 -18.84 -7.29 -15.02
N GLY A 61 -19.91 -6.56 -14.72
CA GLY A 61 -21.01 -7.00 -13.87
C GLY A 61 -20.78 -6.77 -12.37
N ALA A 62 -21.84 -7.04 -11.60
CA ALA A 62 -21.88 -6.75 -10.17
C ALA A 62 -20.81 -7.50 -9.36
N THR A 63 -20.55 -8.78 -9.67
CA THR A 63 -19.56 -9.60 -8.95
C THR A 63 -18.16 -8.99 -9.03
N SER A 64 -17.70 -8.66 -10.25
CA SER A 64 -16.39 -8.05 -10.49
C SER A 64 -16.30 -6.63 -9.90
N GLY A 65 -17.41 -5.89 -9.92
CA GLY A 65 -17.51 -4.59 -9.26
C GLY A 65 -17.33 -4.67 -7.75
N THR A 66 -18.05 -5.59 -7.09
CA THR A 66 -17.88 -5.81 -5.64
C THR A 66 -16.50 -6.32 -5.27
N GLU A 67 -15.91 -7.21 -6.07
CA GLU A 67 -14.53 -7.67 -5.86
C GLU A 67 -13.52 -6.52 -5.98
N PHE A 68 -13.70 -5.64 -6.97
CA PHE A 68 -12.85 -4.45 -7.11
C PHE A 68 -12.96 -3.53 -5.89
N PHE A 69 -14.18 -3.18 -5.47
CA PHE A 69 -14.36 -2.29 -4.33
C PHE A 69 -13.89 -2.93 -3.01
N ALA A 70 -14.10 -4.23 -2.84
CA ALA A 70 -13.60 -4.97 -1.69
C ALA A 70 -12.06 -4.98 -1.65
N ALA A 71 -11.41 -5.31 -2.77
CA ALA A 71 -9.96 -5.27 -2.88
C ALA A 71 -9.43 -3.84 -2.66
N TYR A 72 -10.03 -2.84 -3.30
CA TYR A 72 -9.66 -1.44 -3.14
C TYR A 72 -9.72 -1.00 -1.68
N LEU A 73 -10.82 -1.30 -0.97
CA LEU A 73 -11.00 -0.90 0.42
C LEU A 73 -9.96 -1.56 1.35
N VAL A 74 -9.71 -2.86 1.16
CA VAL A 74 -8.72 -3.62 1.94
C VAL A 74 -7.31 -3.05 1.71
N GLU A 75 -6.95 -2.83 0.45
CA GLU A 75 -5.65 -2.28 0.05
C GLU A 75 -5.44 -0.84 0.56
N TYR A 76 -6.50 -0.01 0.48
CA TYR A 76 -6.48 1.36 0.97
C TYR A 76 -6.33 1.41 2.50
N SER A 77 -7.04 0.54 3.24
CA SER A 77 -6.92 0.44 4.69
C SER A 77 -5.52 0.03 5.13
N LEU A 78 -4.92 -0.94 4.45
CA LEU A 78 -3.56 -1.42 4.73
C LEU A 78 -2.51 -0.32 4.46
N SER A 79 -2.75 0.50 3.42
CA SER A 79 -1.88 1.62 3.10
C SER A 79 -1.93 2.75 4.14
N ILE A 80 -3.11 3.04 4.70
CA ILE A 80 -3.27 4.03 5.80
C ILE A 80 -2.58 3.56 7.08
N ASP A 81 -2.69 2.27 7.41
CA ASP A 81 -2.03 1.65 8.57
C ASP A 81 -0.50 1.79 8.49
N ASN A 82 0.06 1.55 7.30
CA ASN A 82 1.49 1.74 7.05
C ASN A 82 1.94 3.20 7.22
N LEU A 83 1.13 4.18 6.77
CA LEU A 83 1.46 5.61 6.94
C LEU A 83 1.53 6.00 8.41
N PHE A 84 0.63 5.48 9.24
CA PHE A 84 0.60 5.76 10.68
C PHE A 84 1.88 5.31 11.38
N ILE A 85 2.32 4.08 11.11
CA ILE A 85 3.59 3.54 11.65
C ILE A 85 4.77 4.43 11.24
N PHE A 86 4.84 4.87 9.98
CA PHE A 86 5.91 5.76 9.55
C PHE A 86 5.91 7.11 10.27
N VAL A 87 4.73 7.71 10.49
CA VAL A 87 4.64 8.99 11.22
C VAL A 87 5.10 8.82 12.67
N ILE A 88 4.73 7.73 13.35
CA ILE A 88 5.22 7.44 14.71
C ILE A 88 6.74 7.28 14.73
N ILE A 89 7.30 6.48 13.81
CA ILE A 89 8.75 6.24 13.75
C ILE A 89 9.50 7.57 13.51
N LEU A 90 9.02 8.40 12.57
CA LEU A 90 9.64 9.70 12.28
C LEU A 90 9.58 10.66 13.47
N ALA A 91 8.47 10.63 14.22
CA ALA A 91 8.31 11.41 15.44
C ALA A 91 9.27 10.93 16.54
N GLN A 92 9.42 9.61 16.74
CA GLN A 92 10.34 9.04 17.73
C GLN A 92 11.79 9.41 17.46
N PHE A 93 12.20 9.42 16.18
CA PHE A 93 13.55 9.80 15.77
C PHE A 93 13.74 11.32 15.63
N ALA A 94 12.74 12.13 15.98
CA ALA A 94 12.74 13.60 15.87
C ALA A 94 13.25 14.09 14.50
N VAL A 95 12.85 13.42 13.42
CA VAL A 95 13.35 13.71 12.07
C VAL A 95 12.89 15.12 11.66
N PRO A 96 13.80 16.01 11.21
CA PRO A 96 13.41 17.33 10.75
C PRO A 96 12.42 17.26 9.57
N SER A 97 11.40 18.12 9.55
CA SER A 97 10.32 18.10 8.55
C SER A 97 10.80 18.14 7.10
N THR A 98 11.93 18.80 6.84
CA THR A 98 12.58 18.86 5.53
C THR A 98 12.97 17.48 4.97
N TYR A 99 13.17 16.48 5.84
CA TYR A 99 13.55 15.11 5.46
C TYR A 99 12.38 14.13 5.48
N HIS A 100 11.23 14.47 6.07
CA HIS A 100 10.08 13.57 6.17
C HIS A 100 9.68 12.98 4.82
N GLN A 101 9.50 13.80 3.79
CA GLN A 101 9.11 13.33 2.46
C GLN A 101 10.11 12.33 1.89
N LYS A 102 11.43 12.54 2.08
CA LYS A 102 12.46 11.63 1.58
C LYS A 102 12.47 10.30 2.33
N VAL A 103 12.38 10.35 3.66
CA VAL A 103 12.37 9.13 4.48
C VAL A 103 11.08 8.33 4.26
N LEU A 104 9.93 9.01 4.13
CA LEU A 104 8.66 8.38 3.76
C LEU A 104 8.74 7.70 2.40
N LEU A 105 9.31 8.35 1.39
CA LEU A 105 9.42 7.79 0.04
C LEU A 105 10.31 6.54 0.03
N ILE A 106 11.44 6.57 0.75
CA ILE A 106 12.31 5.40 0.93
C ILE A 106 11.58 4.29 1.69
N GLY A 107 10.85 4.64 2.77
CA GLY A 107 10.08 3.69 3.57
C GLY A 107 8.98 2.99 2.78
N VAL A 108 8.19 3.75 2.00
CA VAL A 108 7.15 3.20 1.11
C VAL A 108 7.77 2.29 0.04
N LEU A 109 8.90 2.68 -0.54
CA LEU A 109 9.59 1.86 -1.54
C LEU A 109 10.10 0.54 -0.94
N LEU A 110 10.72 0.58 0.24
CA LEU A 110 11.12 -0.61 1.00
C LEU A 110 9.92 -1.47 1.37
N ALA A 111 8.83 -0.87 1.85
CA ALA A 111 7.61 -1.59 2.20
C ALA A 111 7.00 -2.31 0.98
N LEU A 112 6.98 -1.67 -0.19
CA LEU A 112 6.50 -2.28 -1.43
C LEU A 112 7.38 -3.47 -1.85
N VAL A 113 8.71 -3.34 -1.72
CA VAL A 113 9.66 -4.44 -2.00
C VAL A 113 9.46 -5.59 -1.03
N PHE A 114 9.45 -5.34 0.28
CA PHE A 114 9.22 -6.38 1.29
C PHE A 114 7.87 -7.05 1.10
N ARG A 115 6.84 -6.27 0.75
CA ARG A 115 5.51 -6.80 0.43
C ARG A 115 5.57 -7.76 -0.76
N ALA A 116 6.22 -7.39 -1.85
CA ALA A 116 6.37 -8.27 -3.01
C ALA A 116 7.13 -9.56 -2.65
N VAL A 117 8.19 -9.45 -1.84
CA VAL A 117 8.97 -10.60 -1.35
C VAL A 117 8.11 -11.51 -0.46
N PHE A 118 7.38 -10.97 0.51
CA PHE A 118 6.51 -11.75 1.39
C PHE A 118 5.35 -12.40 0.64
N ILE A 119 4.79 -11.73 -0.38
CA ILE A 119 3.76 -12.33 -1.24
C ILE A 119 4.35 -13.48 -2.06
N ALA A 120 5.54 -13.32 -2.65
CA ALA A 120 6.18 -14.36 -3.44
C ALA A 120 6.57 -15.58 -2.60
N ILE A 121 7.18 -15.33 -1.43
CA ILE A 121 7.53 -16.38 -0.47
C ILE A 121 6.25 -17.03 0.06
N GLY A 122 5.23 -16.24 0.42
CA GLY A 122 3.95 -16.73 0.92
C GLY A 122 3.22 -17.59 -0.11
N ALA A 123 3.23 -17.21 -1.38
CA ALA A 123 2.65 -17.99 -2.47
C ALA A 123 3.40 -19.32 -2.68
N ALA A 124 4.74 -19.30 -2.65
CA ALA A 124 5.55 -20.51 -2.74
C ALA A 124 5.36 -21.42 -1.52
N ALA A 125 5.27 -20.84 -0.32
CA ALA A 125 5.03 -21.52 0.95
C ALA A 125 3.64 -22.18 1.00
N LEU A 126 2.61 -21.51 0.45
CA LEU A 126 1.25 -22.04 0.34
C LEU A 126 1.22 -23.31 -0.53
N ALA A 127 2.03 -23.34 -1.58
CA ALA A 127 2.15 -24.50 -2.46
C ALA A 127 2.86 -25.70 -1.78
N SER A 128 3.66 -25.46 -0.73
CA SER A 128 4.54 -26.49 -0.15
C SER A 128 4.06 -27.17 1.14
N PHE A 129 3.08 -26.65 1.89
CA PHE A 129 2.29 -27.36 2.94
C PHE A 129 1.47 -26.33 3.76
N SER A 130 0.21 -26.65 4.08
CA SER A 130 -0.70 -25.80 4.89
C SER A 130 -0.13 -25.38 6.26
N PHE A 131 0.80 -26.17 6.81
CA PHE A 131 1.45 -25.90 8.12
C PHE A 131 2.28 -24.61 8.14
N THR A 132 2.78 -24.14 6.99
CA THR A 132 3.60 -22.92 6.89
C THR A 132 2.81 -21.66 7.24
N PHE A 133 1.49 -21.65 7.01
CA PHE A 133 0.63 -20.52 7.35
C PHE A 133 0.55 -20.29 8.87
N VAL A 134 0.48 -21.37 9.65
CA VAL A 134 0.45 -21.32 11.11
C VAL A 134 1.78 -20.80 11.66
N ILE A 135 2.91 -21.24 11.10
CA ILE A 135 4.24 -20.76 11.50
C ILE A 135 4.39 -19.27 11.19
N PHE A 136 4.00 -18.84 9.99
CA PHE A 136 4.11 -17.43 9.60
C PHE A 136 3.22 -16.54 10.46
N GLY A 137 1.97 -16.96 10.72
CA GLY A 137 1.07 -16.27 11.65
C GLY A 137 1.64 -16.21 13.07
N ALA A 138 2.25 -17.29 13.57
CA ALA A 138 2.89 -17.31 14.88
C ALA A 138 4.10 -16.35 14.96
N ILE A 139 4.93 -16.31 13.92
CA ILE A 139 6.04 -15.35 13.82
C ILE A 139 5.50 -13.92 13.84
N LEU A 140 4.48 -13.62 13.03
CA LEU A 140 3.87 -12.29 12.99
C LEU A 140 3.32 -11.85 14.35
N ILE A 141 2.59 -12.73 15.05
CA ILE A 141 2.10 -12.48 16.41
C ILE A 141 3.27 -12.21 17.36
N TRP A 142 4.33 -13.01 17.30
CA TRP A 142 5.51 -12.83 18.15
C TRP A 142 6.22 -11.48 17.89
N THR A 143 6.44 -11.10 16.63
CA THR A 143 6.97 -9.77 16.28
C THR A 143 6.03 -8.64 16.70
N GLY A 144 4.72 -8.81 16.54
CA GLY A 144 3.72 -7.82 16.97
C GLY A 144 3.76 -7.56 18.47
N ILE A 145 3.88 -8.64 19.28
CA ILE A 145 4.07 -8.53 20.74
C ILE A 145 5.41 -7.85 21.06
N GLY A 146 6.47 -8.15 20.31
CA GLY A 146 7.78 -7.50 20.48
C GLY A 146 7.73 -5.99 20.21
N LEU A 147 7.03 -5.56 19.17
CA LEU A 147 6.79 -4.15 18.84
C LEU A 147 5.94 -3.45 19.90
N PHE A 148 4.87 -4.09 20.37
CA PHE A 148 4.01 -3.53 21.41
C PHE A 148 4.74 -3.34 22.74
N LYS A 149 5.64 -4.26 23.11
CA LYS A 149 6.42 -4.17 24.35
C LYS A 149 7.43 -3.01 24.35
N HIS A 150 8.02 -2.66 23.21
CA HIS A 150 8.95 -1.53 23.11
C HIS A 150 8.24 -0.17 22.95
N TRP A 151 6.90 -0.15 22.93
CA TRP A 151 6.11 1.07 22.90
C TRP A 151 5.91 1.68 24.31
N ASP A 152 6.18 0.90 25.36
CA ASP A 152 5.99 1.30 26.78
C ASP A 152 7.33 1.60 27.48
N GLU A 153 8.46 1.50 26.77
CA GLU A 153 9.79 1.89 27.24
C GLU A 153 10.23 3.19 26.55
N ASP A 154 9.54 4.29 26.85
CA ASP A 154 10.15 5.62 26.79
C ASP A 154 10.92 5.87 28.10
N PRO A 155 12.17 6.39 28.05
CA PRO A 155 12.69 7.28 29.09
C PRO A 155 12.09 8.69 28.98
#